data_AF-A0A418SEA3-F1
#
_entry.id   AF-A0A418SEA3-F1
#
_cell.length_a   1.000
_cell.length_b   1.000
_cell.length_c   1.000
_cell.angle_alpha   90.00
_cell.angle_beta   90.00
_cell.angle_gamma   90.00
#
_symmetry.space_group_name_H-M   'P 1'
#
loop_
_entity.id
_entity.type
_entity.pdbx_description
1 polymer ?
#
loop_
_entity_poly.entity_id
_entity_poly.type
_entity_poly.pdbx_seq_one_letter_code
_entity_poly.pdbx_strand_id
1 'polypeptide(L)'
;MYPWDSILELLDLRSFSNLWFWMVLGGLWIVVSHWVLGVPYGLVLTAQRDGGEAEDDLRDLLGLRVKALLRMGETAGVLSVGMISFFLTMLALLGFVYWVEFAQAVFLLLLPLVPVLLLSLRTARKLAHEQPEAETIYLRLRRLRTAVQAIGLIAVLITTTWGMYVNASLGVMGH
;
A
#
# COMPACT_ATOMS: atom_id res chain seq x y z
N MET A 1 -25.29 19.16 21.69
CA MET A 1 -24.68 18.82 20.40
C MET A 1 -23.24 19.29 20.47
N TYR A 2 -22.32 18.36 20.66
CA TYR A 2 -20.91 18.73 20.85
C TYR A 2 -20.31 19.01 19.46
N PRO A 3 -19.33 19.92 19.34
CA PRO A 3 -18.68 20.24 18.06
C PRO A 3 -17.96 19.03 17.42
N TRP A 4 -17.75 17.94 18.17
CA TRP A 4 -17.25 16.67 17.67
C TRP A 4 -18.25 15.92 16.80
N ASP A 5 -19.56 16.09 17.06
CA ASP A 5 -20.62 15.43 16.31
C ASP A 5 -20.58 15.93 14.85
N SER A 6 -20.37 17.23 14.63
CA SER A 6 -20.32 17.82 13.28
C SER A 6 -19.07 17.48 12.49
N ILE A 7 -17.92 17.26 13.14
CA ILE A 7 -16.69 16.82 12.47
C ILE A 7 -16.85 15.37 12.00
N LEU A 8 -17.50 14.53 12.83
CA LEU A 8 -17.84 13.17 12.43
C LEU A 8 -18.93 13.17 11.36
N GLU A 9 -19.99 13.98 11.46
CA GLU A 9 -21.06 14.09 10.45
C GLU A 9 -20.56 14.56 9.07
N LEU A 10 -19.54 15.44 9.04
CA LEU A 10 -18.86 15.88 7.81
C LEU A 10 -17.83 14.85 7.27
N LEU A 11 -17.36 13.93 8.12
CA LEU A 11 -16.51 12.79 7.74
C LEU A 11 -17.32 11.54 7.36
N ASP A 12 -18.51 11.33 7.91
CA ASP A 12 -19.16 10.01 7.95
C ASP A 12 -20.08 9.66 6.77
N LEU A 13 -20.55 10.61 5.95
CA LEU A 13 -21.60 10.28 4.97
C LEU A 13 -21.23 10.48 3.50
N ARG A 14 -20.03 10.96 3.19
CA ARG A 14 -19.53 11.04 1.81
C ARG A 14 -18.02 10.85 1.74
N SER A 15 -17.52 9.72 2.24
CA SER A 15 -16.07 9.43 2.26
C SER A 15 -15.42 9.65 0.88
N PHE A 16 -16.13 9.32 -0.21
CA PHE A 16 -15.65 9.54 -1.58
C PHE A 16 -15.79 10.98 -2.10
N SER A 17 -16.68 11.79 -1.52
CA SER A 17 -16.79 13.22 -1.86
C SER A 17 -15.87 14.10 -1.03
N ASN A 18 -15.29 13.59 0.06
CA ASN A 18 -14.40 14.34 0.92
C ASN A 18 -12.96 14.33 0.37
N LEU A 19 -12.35 15.51 0.26
CA LEU A 19 -10.97 15.69 -0.19
C LEU A 19 -9.96 14.91 0.67
N TRP A 20 -10.27 14.72 1.96
CA TRP A 20 -9.45 13.95 2.89
C TRP A 20 -9.09 12.56 2.34
N PHE A 21 -10.07 11.82 1.83
CA PHE A 21 -9.85 10.46 1.36
C PHE A 21 -8.85 10.44 0.20
N TRP A 22 -9.00 11.37 -0.75
CA TRP A 22 -8.12 11.51 -1.90
C TRP A 22 -6.70 11.93 -1.52
N MET A 23 -6.55 12.80 -0.51
CA MET A 23 -5.25 13.17 0.03
C MET A 23 -4.54 11.95 0.65
N VAL A 24 -5.26 11.14 1.42
CA VAL A 24 -4.72 9.91 2.01
C VAL A 24 -4.36 8.91 0.92
N LEU A 25 -5.26 8.66 -0.04
CA LEU A 25 -5.03 7.72 -1.13
C LEU A 25 -3.79 8.11 -1.94
N GLY A 26 -3.70 9.38 -2.36
CA GLY A 26 -2.56 9.90 -3.10
C GLY A 26 -1.26 9.85 -2.30
N GLY A 27 -1.29 10.35 -1.05
CA GLY A 27 -0.14 10.34 -0.15
C GLY A 27 0.38 8.93 0.14
N LEU A 28 -0.53 7.99 0.43
CA LEU A 28 -0.21 6.58 0.64
C LEU A 28 0.53 6.00 -0.56
N TRP A 29 -0.01 6.19 -1.77
CA TRP A 29 0.60 5.61 -2.98
C TRP A 29 1.91 6.27 -3.36
N ILE A 30 2.09 7.57 -3.08
CA ILE A 30 3.38 8.25 -3.22
C ILE A 30 4.42 7.61 -2.30
N VAL A 31 4.10 7.43 -1.02
CA VAL A 31 5.00 6.84 -0.02
C VAL A 31 5.31 5.39 -0.39
N VAL A 32 4.29 4.56 -0.62
CA VAL A 32 4.44 3.13 -0.94
C VAL A 32 5.26 2.93 -2.22
N SER A 33 5.11 3.79 -3.23
CA SER A 33 5.88 3.70 -4.48
C SER A 33 7.31 4.22 -4.37
N HIS A 34 7.59 5.11 -3.40
CA HIS A 34 8.92 5.67 -3.18
C HIS A 34 9.83 4.71 -2.40
N TRP A 35 9.26 3.96 -1.44
CA TRP A 35 9.98 3.06 -0.55
C TRP A 35 9.92 1.61 -1.05
N VAL A 36 10.99 1.14 -1.69
CA VAL A 36 11.09 -0.20 -2.25
C VAL A 36 11.94 -1.07 -1.32
N LEU A 37 11.36 -2.13 -0.76
CA LEU A 37 12.00 -2.93 0.31
C LEU A 37 12.50 -2.08 1.51
N GLY A 38 11.83 -0.96 1.80
CA GLY A 38 12.22 -0.08 2.92
C GLY A 38 13.44 0.80 2.63
N VAL A 39 13.89 0.87 1.38
CA VAL A 39 14.93 1.77 0.89
C VAL A 39 14.30 2.78 -0.08
N PRO A 40 14.61 4.09 0.02
CA PRO A 40 14.13 5.07 -0.95
C PRO A 40 14.75 4.80 -2.33
N TYR A 41 13.92 4.78 -3.37
CA TYR A 41 14.40 4.43 -4.71
C TYR A 41 15.45 5.42 -5.27
N GLY A 42 15.50 6.64 -4.75
CA GLY A 42 16.55 7.60 -5.08
C GLY A 42 17.96 7.05 -4.79
N LEU A 43 18.16 6.40 -3.63
CA LEU A 43 19.45 5.79 -3.28
C LEU A 43 19.81 4.63 -4.21
N VAL A 44 18.82 3.88 -4.69
CA VAL A 44 19.03 2.80 -5.66
C VAL A 44 19.58 3.35 -6.98
N LEU A 45 19.06 4.50 -7.44
CA LEU A 45 19.55 5.16 -8.65
C LEU A 45 20.96 5.73 -8.46
N THR A 46 21.24 6.35 -7.32
CA THR A 46 22.57 6.87 -6.99
C THR A 46 23.60 5.75 -6.94
N ALA A 47 23.31 4.66 -6.24
CA ALA A 47 24.18 3.48 -6.17
C ALA A 47 24.46 2.88 -7.55
N GLN A 48 23.43 2.76 -8.40
CA GLN A 48 23.58 2.25 -9.76
C GLN A 48 24.47 3.15 -10.65
N ARG A 49 24.41 4.47 -10.45
CA ARG A 49 25.13 5.44 -11.28
C ARG A 49 26.57 5.66 -10.81
N ASP A 50 26.74 5.83 -9.50
CA ASP A 50 27.99 6.33 -8.91
C ASP A 50 28.87 5.17 -8.40
N GLY A 51 28.27 4.01 -8.08
CA GLY A 51 28.98 2.82 -7.60
C GLY A 51 29.78 3.05 -6.32
N GLY A 52 30.73 2.14 -6.02
CA GLY A 52 31.65 2.26 -4.89
C GLY A 52 30.92 2.38 -3.55
N GLU A 53 31.24 3.43 -2.78
CA GLU A 53 30.69 3.68 -1.44
C GLU A 53 29.15 3.76 -1.44
N ALA A 54 28.54 4.34 -2.49
CA ALA A 54 27.07 4.42 -2.59
C ALA A 54 26.41 3.05 -2.78
N GLU A 55 27.10 2.10 -3.42
CA GLU A 55 26.62 0.73 -3.56
C GLU A 55 26.76 -0.06 -2.26
N ASP A 56 27.86 0.13 -1.54
CA ASP A 56 28.09 -0.50 -0.24
C ASP A 56 27.05 -0.02 0.79
N ASP A 57 26.80 1.30 0.87
CA ASP A 57 25.76 1.88 1.72
C ASP A 57 24.37 1.33 1.40
N LEU A 58 24.03 1.22 0.10
CA LEU A 58 22.77 0.62 -0.33
C LEU A 58 22.67 -0.83 0.14
N ARG A 59 23.75 -1.62 -0.02
CA ARG A 59 23.77 -3.04 0.33
C ARG A 59 23.57 -3.23 1.83
N ASP A 60 24.22 -2.42 2.66
CA ASP A 60 24.10 -2.46 4.11
C ASP A 60 22.68 -2.10 4.57
N LEU A 61 22.14 -0.99 4.07
CA LEU A 61 20.78 -0.57 4.39
C LEU A 61 19.75 -1.61 3.93
N LEU A 62 19.90 -2.12 2.70
CA LEU A 62 19.01 -3.14 2.14
C LEU A 62 19.09 -4.44 2.95
N GLY A 63 20.28 -4.84 3.38
CA GLY A 63 20.50 -6.01 4.23
C GLY A 63 19.76 -5.91 5.57
N LEU A 64 19.84 -4.75 6.23
CA LEU A 64 19.09 -4.48 7.47
C LEU A 64 17.58 -4.53 7.24
N ARG A 65 17.08 -3.90 6.16
CA ARG A 65 15.64 -3.88 5.85
C ARG A 65 15.10 -5.25 5.48
N VAL A 66 15.85 -6.04 4.70
CA VAL A 66 15.49 -7.41 4.36
C VAL A 66 15.42 -8.29 5.59
N LYS A 67 16.43 -8.24 6.47
CA LYS A 67 16.42 -8.99 7.74
C LYS A 67 15.22 -8.61 8.61
N ALA A 68 14.92 -7.31 8.74
CA ALA A 68 13.77 -6.83 9.50
C ALA A 68 12.44 -7.31 8.90
N LEU A 69 12.29 -7.24 7.57
CA LEU A 69 11.08 -7.67 6.88
C LEU A 69 10.87 -9.19 6.96
N LEU A 70 11.94 -9.97 6.83
CA LEU A 70 11.88 -11.43 7.00
C LEU A 70 11.51 -11.81 8.43
N ARG A 71 12.11 -11.17 9.44
CA ARG A 71 11.75 -11.38 10.85
C ARG A 71 10.28 -11.05 11.10
N MET A 72 9.77 -9.97 10.51
CA MET A 72 8.34 -9.64 10.57
C MET A 72 7.49 -10.76 9.94
N GLY A 73 7.89 -11.27 8.78
CA GLY A 73 7.20 -12.34 8.08
C GLY A 73 7.28 -13.71 8.77
N GLU A 74 8.36 -14.00 9.48
CA GLU A 74 8.53 -15.22 10.29
C GLU A 74 7.73 -15.16 11.58
N THR A 75 7.65 -13.99 12.20
CA THR A 75 6.82 -13.75 13.40
C THR A 75 5.34 -13.67 13.04
N ALA A 76 5.01 -13.23 11.81
CA ALA A 76 3.66 -13.23 11.26
C ALA A 76 3.20 -14.67 10.97
N GLY A 77 2.78 -15.36 12.03
CA GLY A 77 2.21 -16.69 11.94
C GLY A 77 0.83 -16.70 11.27
N VAL A 78 0.22 -17.89 11.23
CA VAL A 78 -1.13 -18.10 10.69
C VAL A 78 -2.16 -17.13 11.30
N LEU A 79 -1.97 -16.76 12.58
CA LEU A 79 -2.84 -15.80 13.26
C LEU A 79 -2.83 -14.41 12.60
N SER A 80 -1.67 -13.88 12.20
CA SER A 80 -1.58 -12.57 11.56
C SER A 80 -2.26 -12.56 10.19
N VAL A 81 -2.09 -13.64 9.42
CA VAL A 81 -2.78 -13.81 8.14
C VAL A 81 -4.29 -13.90 8.37
N GLY A 82 -4.71 -14.71 9.35
CA GLY A 82 -6.11 -14.84 9.74
C GLY A 82 -6.74 -13.51 10.16
N MET A 83 -6.04 -12.69 10.94
CA MET A 83 -6.50 -11.36 11.34
C MET A 83 -6.64 -10.42 10.13
N ILE A 84 -5.64 -10.35 9.25
CA ILE A 84 -5.70 -9.50 8.06
C ILE A 84 -6.88 -9.93 7.17
N SER A 85 -7.02 -11.23 6.92
CA SER A 85 -8.14 -11.78 6.15
C SER A 85 -9.47 -11.47 6.82
N PHE A 86 -9.59 -11.67 8.14
CA PHE A 86 -10.80 -11.35 8.90
C PHE A 86 -11.19 -9.88 8.79
N PHE A 87 -10.26 -8.95 9.00
CA PHE A 87 -10.53 -7.52 8.90
C PHE A 87 -10.92 -7.10 7.48
N LEU A 88 -10.25 -7.63 6.45
CA LEU A 88 -10.60 -7.34 5.06
C LEU A 88 -11.98 -7.91 4.70
N THR A 89 -12.32 -9.12 5.15
CA THR A 89 -13.65 -9.71 4.95
C THR A 89 -14.72 -8.92 5.70
N MET A 90 -14.48 -8.53 6.95
CA MET A 90 -15.38 -7.69 7.73
C MET A 90 -15.64 -6.35 7.03
N LEU A 91 -14.59 -5.67 6.57
CA LEU A 91 -14.70 -4.42 5.80
C LEU A 91 -15.45 -4.63 4.48
N ALA A 92 -15.23 -5.76 3.80
CA ALA A 92 -15.94 -6.08 2.57
C ALA A 92 -17.45 -6.28 2.83
N LEU A 93 -17.82 -7.00 3.89
CA LEU A 93 -19.22 -7.20 4.25
C LEU A 93 -19.87 -5.86 4.63
N LEU A 94 -19.25 -5.10 5.53
CA LEU A 94 -19.76 -3.79 5.93
C LEU A 94 -19.88 -2.83 4.74
N GLY A 95 -18.86 -2.80 3.88
CA GLY A 95 -18.81 -1.89 2.74
C GLY A 95 -19.79 -2.26 1.64
N PHE A 96 -19.78 -3.49 1.15
CA PHE A 96 -20.50 -3.87 -0.07
C PHE A 96 -21.82 -4.57 0.17
N VAL A 97 -22.04 -5.18 1.35
CA VAL A 97 -23.32 -5.82 1.70
C VAL A 97 -24.20 -4.87 2.49
N TYR A 98 -23.64 -4.24 3.52
CA TYR A 98 -24.37 -3.27 4.37
C TYR A 98 -24.28 -1.83 3.87
N TRP A 99 -23.63 -1.58 2.73
CA TRP A 99 -23.53 -0.26 2.08
C TRP A 99 -22.91 0.85 2.95
N VAL A 100 -21.99 0.49 3.85
CA VAL A 100 -21.25 1.47 4.67
C VAL A 100 -20.11 2.07 3.84
N GLU A 101 -20.28 3.31 3.37
CA GLU A 101 -19.30 3.99 2.49
C GLU A 101 -17.89 4.05 3.09
N PHE A 102 -17.76 4.40 4.37
CA PHE A 102 -16.48 4.46 5.04
C PHE A 102 -15.74 3.12 4.99
N ALA A 103 -16.46 2.01 5.17
CA ALA A 103 -15.89 0.67 5.08
C ALA A 103 -15.44 0.32 3.65
N GLN A 104 -16.18 0.76 2.62
CA GLN A 104 -15.75 0.62 1.22
C GLN A 104 -14.45 1.38 0.97
N ALA A 105 -14.36 2.63 1.43
CA ALA A 105 -13.19 3.48 1.27
C ALA A 105 -11.94 2.87 1.94
N VAL A 106 -12.07 2.42 3.19
CA VAL A 106 -10.98 1.76 3.93
C VAL A 106 -10.61 0.43 3.27
N PHE A 107 -11.58 -0.35 2.81
CA PHE A 107 -11.31 -1.60 2.08
C PHE A 107 -10.49 -1.36 0.81
N LEU A 108 -10.89 -0.40 -0.02
CA LEU A 108 -10.21 -0.05 -1.28
C LEU A 108 -8.80 0.51 -1.04
N LEU A 109 -8.57 1.15 0.11
CA LEU A 109 -7.26 1.62 0.53
C LEU A 109 -6.35 0.46 0.99
N LEU A 110 -6.87 -0.47 1.80
CA LEU A 110 -6.07 -1.52 2.44
C LEU A 110 -5.84 -2.75 1.55
N LEU A 111 -6.85 -3.19 0.79
CA LEU A 111 -6.77 -4.37 -0.06
C LEU A 111 -5.53 -4.40 -0.98
N PRO A 112 -5.21 -3.33 -1.74
CA PRO A 112 -4.06 -3.35 -2.65
C PRO A 112 -2.70 -3.34 -1.94
N LEU A 113 -2.64 -3.04 -0.63
CA LEU A 113 -1.40 -3.14 0.14
C LEU A 113 -1.00 -4.61 0.41
N VAL A 114 -1.96 -5.54 0.41
CA VAL A 114 -1.70 -6.98 0.62
C VAL A 114 -0.75 -7.55 -0.44
N PRO A 115 -1.03 -7.44 -1.76
CA PRO A 115 -0.10 -7.93 -2.77
C PRO A 115 1.24 -7.19 -2.75
N VAL A 116 1.27 -5.89 -2.41
CA VAL A 116 2.54 -5.15 -2.22
C VAL A 116 3.38 -5.80 -1.13
N LEU A 117 2.80 -6.05 0.04
CA LEU A 117 3.49 -6.71 1.15
C LEU A 117 4.01 -8.11 0.75
N LEU A 118 3.19 -8.89 0.05
CA LEU A 118 3.57 -10.24 -0.40
C LEU A 118 4.73 -10.19 -1.42
N LEU A 119 4.70 -9.25 -2.37
CA LEU A 119 5.77 -9.07 -3.35
C LEU A 119 7.07 -8.61 -2.68
N SER A 120 6.98 -7.70 -1.72
CA SER A 120 8.13 -7.26 -0.91
C SER A 120 8.72 -8.43 -0.14
N LEU A 121 7.91 -9.23 0.57
CA LEU A 121 8.38 -10.42 1.31
C LEU A 121 9.02 -11.45 0.38
N ARG A 122 8.41 -11.75 -0.77
CA ARG A 122 8.96 -12.67 -1.77
C ARG A 122 10.32 -12.19 -2.29
N THR A 123 10.44 -10.90 -2.58
CA THR A 123 11.69 -10.30 -3.08
C THR A 123 12.77 -10.31 -2.00
N ALA A 124 12.42 -10.00 -0.75
CA ALA A 124 13.33 -10.07 0.39
C ALA A 124 13.86 -11.50 0.62
N ARG A 125 12.99 -12.51 0.57
CA ARG A 125 13.39 -13.93 0.70
C ARG A 125 14.38 -14.32 -0.39
N LYS A 126 14.08 -14.00 -1.66
CA LYS A 126 14.98 -14.28 -2.77
C LYS A 126 16.33 -13.59 -2.61
N LEU A 127 16.36 -12.35 -2.14
CA LEU A 127 17.61 -11.63 -1.92
C LEU A 127 18.45 -12.24 -0.80
N ALA A 128 17.81 -12.63 0.30
CA ALA A 128 18.50 -13.26 1.43
C ALA A 128 19.07 -14.65 1.10
N HIS A 129 18.35 -15.44 0.31
CA HIS A 129 18.78 -16.80 -0.05
C HIS A 129 19.86 -16.84 -1.12
N GLU A 130 19.76 -16.00 -2.16
CA GLU A 130 20.62 -16.11 -3.34
C GLU A 130 21.86 -15.21 -3.28
N GLN A 131 21.90 -14.23 -2.37
CA GLN A 131 22.97 -13.21 -2.24
C GLN A 131 23.49 -12.72 -3.60
N PRO A 132 22.60 -12.25 -4.49
CA PRO A 132 22.95 -12.02 -5.88
C PRO A 132 23.87 -10.81 -6.05
N GLU A 133 24.58 -10.78 -7.17
CA GLU A 133 25.39 -9.64 -7.60
C GLU A 133 24.57 -8.35 -7.75
N ALA A 134 25.24 -7.20 -7.65
CA ALA A 134 24.62 -5.88 -7.61
C ALA A 134 23.67 -5.61 -8.78
N GLU A 135 24.05 -5.98 -10.00
CA GLU A 135 23.20 -5.82 -11.20
C GLU A 135 21.83 -6.52 -11.04
N THR A 136 21.86 -7.74 -10.48
CA THR A 136 20.65 -8.51 -10.21
C THR A 136 19.83 -7.88 -9.08
N ILE A 137 20.46 -7.26 -8.08
CA ILE A 137 19.78 -6.48 -7.03
C ILE A 137 19.02 -5.31 -7.67
N TYR A 138 19.68 -4.50 -8.49
CA TYR A 138 19.07 -3.35 -9.17
C TYR A 138 17.87 -3.77 -10.04
N LEU A 139 18.02 -4.86 -10.80
CA LEU A 139 16.93 -5.39 -11.63
C LEU A 139 15.72 -5.83 -10.79
N ARG A 140 15.94 -6.48 -9.65
CA ARG A 140 14.87 -6.92 -8.74
C ARG A 140 14.15 -5.74 -8.10
N LEU A 141 14.89 -4.75 -7.60
CA LEU A 141 14.33 -3.54 -7.02
C LEU A 141 13.51 -2.75 -8.06
N ARG A 142 14.01 -2.64 -9.30
CA ARG A 142 13.28 -2.00 -10.40
C ARG A 142 11.97 -2.73 -10.70
N ARG A 143 12.01 -4.06 -10.84
CA ARG A 143 10.80 -4.88 -11.09
C ARG A 143 9.78 -4.75 -9.95
N LEU A 144 10.24 -4.80 -8.70
CA LEU A 144 9.38 -4.62 -7.54
C LEU A 144 8.72 -3.23 -7.57
N ARG A 145 9.48 -2.17 -7.82
CA ARG A 145 8.95 -0.81 -7.95
C ARG A 145 7.88 -0.72 -9.02
N THR A 146 8.15 -1.22 -10.22
CA THR A 146 7.19 -1.20 -11.33
C THR A 146 5.91 -1.97 -10.97
N ALA A 147 6.03 -3.11 -10.29
CA ALA A 147 4.87 -3.86 -9.81
C ALA A 147 4.06 -3.07 -8.78
N VAL A 148 4.71 -2.42 -7.81
CA VAL A 148 4.05 -1.57 -6.80
C VAL A 148 3.32 -0.39 -7.45
N GLN A 149 3.95 0.27 -8.41
CA GLN A 149 3.35 1.37 -9.17
C GLN A 149 2.13 0.91 -9.99
N ALA A 150 2.23 -0.26 -10.64
CA ALA A 150 1.11 -0.82 -11.39
C ALA A 150 -0.07 -1.15 -10.47
N ILE A 151 0.18 -1.76 -9.30
CA ILE A 151 -0.86 -2.02 -8.29
C ILE A 151 -1.48 -0.70 -7.83
N GLY A 152 -0.66 0.32 -7.56
CA GLY A 152 -1.15 1.64 -7.13
C GLY A 152 -2.01 2.33 -8.18
N LEU A 153 -1.58 2.30 -9.45
CA LEU A 153 -2.36 2.84 -10.56
C LEU A 153 -3.71 2.13 -10.70
N ILE A 154 -3.72 0.80 -10.65
CA ILE A 154 -4.95 0.00 -10.72
C ILE A 154 -5.85 0.30 -9.52
N ALA A 155 -5.29 0.40 -8.31
CA ALA A 155 -6.03 0.72 -7.10
C ALA A 155 -6.68 2.10 -7.17
N VAL A 156 -5.93 3.13 -7.58
CA VAL A 156 -6.47 4.49 -7.74
C VAL A 156 -7.56 4.53 -8.80
N LEU A 157 -7.36 3.84 -9.94
CA LEU A 157 -8.37 3.75 -10.99
C LEU A 157 -9.67 3.14 -10.47
N ILE A 158 -9.59 1.94 -9.87
CA ILE A 158 -10.75 1.23 -9.30
C ILE A 158 -11.44 2.10 -8.26
N THR A 159 -10.67 2.71 -7.37
CA THR A 159 -11.19 3.56 -6.29
C THR A 159 -11.91 4.80 -6.83
N THR A 160 -11.38 5.40 -7.89
CA THR A 160 -11.98 6.57 -8.55
C THR A 160 -13.27 6.20 -9.25
N THR A 161 -13.27 5.13 -10.03
CA THR A 161 -14.46 4.63 -10.71
C THR A 161 -15.55 4.26 -9.70
N TRP A 162 -15.20 3.55 -8.63
CA TRP A 162 -16.14 3.18 -7.58
C TRP A 162 -16.67 4.41 -6.83
N GLY A 163 -15.81 5.34 -6.42
CA GLY A 163 -16.23 6.56 -5.73
C GLY A 163 -17.15 7.43 -6.56
N MET A 164 -16.91 7.54 -7.87
CA MET A 164 -17.83 8.23 -8.79
C MET A 164 -19.19 7.52 -8.87
N TYR A 165 -19.21 6.19 -8.94
CA TYR A 165 -20.44 5.41 -8.95
C TYR A 165 -21.27 5.62 -7.68
N VAL A 166 -20.64 5.53 -6.50
CA VAL A 166 -21.29 5.77 -5.21
C VAL A 166 -21.84 7.20 -5.13
N ASN A 167 -21.01 8.20 -5.46
CA ASN A 167 -21.43 9.60 -5.47
C ASN A 167 -22.62 9.86 -6.43
N ALA A 168 -22.61 9.24 -7.62
CA ALA A 168 -23.71 9.37 -8.59
C ALA A 168 -25.00 8.72 -8.10
N SER A 169 -24.92 7.53 -7.49
CA SER A 169 -26.10 6.83 -6.96
C SER A 169 -26.81 7.62 -5.85
N LEU A 170 -26.04 8.30 -4.98
CA LEU A 170 -26.57 9.16 -3.92
C LEU A 170 -27.14 10.47 -4.48
N GLY A 171 -26.51 11.03 -5.52
CA GLY A 171 -26.99 12.24 -6.20
C GLY A 171 -28.29 12.04 -6.97
N VAL A 172 -28.55 10.83 -7.48
CA VAL A 172 -29.78 10.49 -8.21
C VAL A 172 -30.94 10.14 -7.27
N MET A 173 -30.68 9.68 -6.05
CA MET A 173 -31.71 9.38 -5.04
C MET A 173 -32.04 10.57 -4.10
N GLY A 174 -31.47 11.76 -4.37
CA GLY A 174 -31.70 12.99 -3.61
C GLY A 174 -32.85 13.88 -4.12
N HIS A 175 -33.83 13.30 -4.82
CA HIS A 175 -35.10 13.92 -5.18
C HIS A 175 -36.26 13.20 -4.52
#